data_AF-A0A424PCS1-F1
#
_entry.id   AF-A0A424PCS1-F1
#
_cell.length_a   1.000
_cell.length_b   1.000
_cell.length_c   1.000
_cell.angle_alpha   90.00
_cell.angle_beta   90.00
_cell.angle_gamma   90.00
#
_symmetry.space_group_name_H-M   'P 1'
#
loop_
_entity.id
_entity.type
_entity.pdbx_description
1 polymer ?
#
loop_
_entity_poly.entity_id
_entity_poly.type
_entity_poly.pdbx_seq_one_letter_code
_entity_poly.pdbx_strand_id
1 'polypeptide(L)'
;MTTLLSGEEKVKHTVSMEYDVSEKFNLFALKNIIEIEMGNNKIEVRAEGFGSSVLDEDLEYVDQNLSVNSILNTLLIKKQVPEIEDEWIDSFFLLDSLAVKSRFLFYQETGEERLYRLDIKQLTKENVNNRFNKVILDNDIIKIWTNKRKNINKISFVYKNVSYVIYIEDEK
;
A
#
# COMPACT_ATOMS: atom_id res chain seq x y z
N MET A 1 -11.05 16.22 -9.21
CA MET A 1 -10.71 15.55 -10.48
C MET A 1 -10.37 14.12 -10.16
N THR A 2 -11.00 13.17 -10.85
CA THR A 2 -10.78 11.74 -10.64
C THR A 2 -9.65 11.31 -11.56
N THR A 3 -8.42 11.18 -11.04
CA THR A 3 -7.31 10.65 -11.82
C THR A 3 -7.52 9.15 -12.00
N LEU A 4 -8.17 8.77 -13.10
CA LEU A 4 -8.01 7.45 -13.71
C LEU A 4 -6.67 7.50 -14.44
N LEU A 5 -5.82 6.49 -14.26
CA LEU A 5 -4.67 6.31 -15.14
C LEU A 5 -5.21 6.23 -16.56
N SER A 6 -4.87 7.21 -17.40
CA SER A 6 -5.07 7.10 -18.83
C SER A 6 -4.25 5.90 -19.33
N GLY A 7 -4.68 5.22 -20.39
CA GLY A 7 -4.15 3.91 -20.82
C GLY A 7 -2.67 3.83 -21.23
N GLU A 8 -1.85 4.81 -20.86
CA GLU A 8 -0.39 4.82 -21.02
C GLU A 8 0.36 5.16 -19.72
N GLU A 9 -0.33 5.66 -18.68
CA GLU A 9 0.31 6.15 -17.47
C GLU A 9 0.63 4.99 -16.52
N LYS A 10 1.92 4.77 -16.30
CA LYS A 10 2.43 3.76 -15.38
C LYS A 10 2.94 4.44 -14.12
N VAL A 11 2.54 3.94 -12.97
CA VAL A 11 3.04 4.37 -11.68
C VAL A 11 3.97 3.30 -11.13
N LYS A 12 5.13 3.74 -10.67
CA LYS A 12 6.17 2.86 -10.13
C LYS A 12 6.48 3.25 -8.69
N HIS A 13 6.50 2.26 -7.82
CA HIS A 13 6.84 2.39 -6.41
C HIS A 13 7.93 1.41 -6.05
N THR A 14 8.74 1.78 -5.06
CA THR A 14 9.74 0.87 -4.50
C THR A 14 9.43 0.60 -3.03
N VAL A 15 9.63 -0.65 -2.62
CA VAL A 15 9.46 -1.10 -1.25
C VAL A 15 10.84 -1.35 -0.66
N SER A 16 11.08 -0.78 0.51
CA SER A 16 12.28 -1.01 1.32
C SER A 16 11.95 -1.89 2.50
N MET A 17 12.93 -2.62 3.02
CA MET A 17 12.84 -3.32 4.31
C MET A 17 13.55 -2.47 5.36
N GLU A 18 12.86 -2.19 6.47
CA GLU A 18 13.40 -1.43 7.59
C GLU A 18 13.33 -2.28 8.87
N TYR A 19 14.37 -2.19 9.70
CA TYR A 19 14.32 -2.72 11.06
C TYR A 19 14.57 -1.60 12.05
N ASP A 20 13.50 -1.18 12.71
CA ASP A 20 13.51 -0.13 13.71
C ASP A 20 13.53 -0.73 15.12
N VAL A 21 14.44 -0.25 15.95
CA VAL A 21 14.45 -0.57 17.40
C VAL A 21 13.51 0.37 18.15
N SER A 22 13.30 1.58 17.63
CA SER A 22 12.30 2.54 18.10
C SER A 22 11.94 3.51 16.97
N GLU A 23 10.89 4.31 17.14
CA GLU A 23 10.50 5.34 16.16
C GLU A 23 11.61 6.34 15.81
N LYS A 24 12.60 6.50 16.70
CA LYS A 24 13.74 7.41 16.50
C LYS A 24 15.04 6.70 16.12
N PHE A 25 15.05 5.37 16.05
CA PHE A 25 16.26 4.59 15.83
C PHE A 25 16.02 3.42 14.88
N ASN A 26 16.41 3.63 13.63
CA ASN A 26 16.55 2.58 12.62
C ASN A 26 17.90 1.89 12.80
N LEU A 27 17.91 0.57 12.95
CA LEU A 27 19.14 -0.21 13.07
C LEU A 27 19.75 -0.47 11.69
N PHE A 28 18.91 -0.86 10.72
CA PHE A 28 19.30 -1.00 9.33
C PHE A 28 18.10 -0.81 8.40
N ALA A 29 18.40 -0.43 7.16
CA ALA A 29 17.44 -0.34 6.07
C ALA A 29 18.06 -0.94 4.80
N LEU A 30 17.33 -1.86 4.16
CA LEU A 30 17.62 -2.37 2.83
C LEU A 30 16.67 -1.66 1.86
N LYS A 31 17.23 -0.71 1.11
CA LYS A 31 16.43 0.17 0.26
C LYS A 31 16.07 -0.50 -1.06
N ASN A 32 14.86 -0.19 -1.54
CA ASN A 32 14.37 -0.51 -2.88
C ASN A 32 14.56 -1.98 -3.23
N ILE A 33 14.14 -2.87 -2.33
CA ILE A 33 14.27 -4.32 -2.50
C ILE A 33 13.15 -4.92 -3.36
N ILE A 34 12.01 -4.25 -3.47
CA ILE A 34 10.91 -4.67 -4.36
C ILE A 34 10.48 -3.47 -5.17
N GLU A 35 10.16 -3.71 -6.43
CA GLU A 35 9.55 -2.74 -7.32
C GLU A 35 8.11 -3.16 -7.61
N ILE A 36 7.18 -2.20 -7.54
CA ILE A 36 5.79 -2.38 -7.93
C ILE A 36 5.50 -1.42 -9.07
N GLU A 37 5.20 -1.96 -10.25
CA GLU A 37 4.75 -1.20 -11.41
C GLU A 37 3.26 -1.45 -11.63
N MET A 38 2.47 -0.39 -11.79
CA MET A 38 1.04 -0.46 -12.01
C MET A 38 0.63 0.40 -13.21
N GLY A 39 -0.22 -0.14 -14.07
CA GLY A 39 -0.76 0.58 -15.22
C GLY A 39 -1.47 -0.38 -16.15
N ASN A 40 -2.40 0.12 -16.97
CA ASN A 40 -3.11 -0.68 -17.98
C ASN A 40 -3.78 -1.95 -17.40
N ASN A 41 -4.43 -1.81 -16.24
CA ASN A 41 -5.03 -2.92 -15.47
C ASN A 41 -4.03 -4.06 -15.16
N LYS A 42 -2.74 -3.76 -15.16
CA LYS A 42 -1.66 -4.68 -14.85
C LYS A 42 -0.92 -4.22 -13.61
N ILE A 43 -0.49 -5.18 -12.81
CA ILE A 43 0.48 -4.97 -11.74
C ILE A 43 1.62 -5.96 -11.93
N GLU A 44 2.84 -5.46 -11.87
CA GLU A 44 4.05 -6.25 -11.85
C GLU A 44 4.80 -5.97 -10.54
N VAL A 45 5.26 -7.04 -9.89
CA VAL A 45 6.05 -6.96 -8.66
C VAL A 45 7.35 -7.70 -8.91
N ARG A 46 8.47 -6.98 -8.83
CA ARG A 46 9.80 -7.51 -9.14
C ARG A 46 10.74 -7.38 -7.97
N ALA A 47 11.62 -8.36 -7.83
CA ALA A 47 12.66 -8.33 -6.82
C ALA A 47 13.87 -7.50 -7.29
N GLU A 48 14.43 -6.69 -6.40
CA GLU A 48 15.65 -5.91 -6.64
C GLU A 48 16.68 -6.19 -5.53
N GLY A 49 17.94 -6.44 -5.90
CA GLY A 49 19.01 -6.74 -4.94
C GLY A 49 18.64 -7.84 -3.92
N PHE A 50 18.60 -7.47 -2.63
CA PHE A 50 18.22 -8.39 -1.54
C PHE A 50 16.75 -8.88 -1.62
N GLY A 51 15.91 -8.20 -2.41
CA GLY A 51 14.53 -8.59 -2.65
C GLY A 51 14.35 -10.00 -3.16
N SER A 52 15.34 -10.54 -3.87
CA SER A 52 15.32 -11.93 -4.37
C SER A 52 15.25 -12.98 -3.26
N SER A 53 15.65 -12.62 -2.04
CA SER A 53 15.50 -13.48 -0.84
C SER A 53 14.14 -13.34 -0.15
N VAL A 54 13.35 -12.32 -0.52
CA VAL A 54 12.00 -12.05 0.01
C VAL A 54 10.92 -12.50 -0.98
N LEU A 55 11.20 -12.33 -2.26
CA LEU A 55 10.32 -12.64 -3.38
C LEU A 55 11.03 -13.64 -4.30
N ASP A 56 10.63 -14.91 -4.18
CA ASP A 56 11.26 -16.02 -4.91
C ASP A 56 11.14 -15.92 -6.45
N GLU A 57 10.08 -15.26 -6.94
CA GLU A 57 9.79 -15.07 -8.36
C GLU A 57 9.05 -13.74 -8.58
N ASP A 58 9.24 -13.14 -9.74
CA ASP A 58 8.45 -11.98 -10.17
C ASP A 58 6.97 -12.33 -10.26
N LEU A 59 6.11 -11.43 -9.82
CA LEU A 59 4.66 -11.61 -9.84
C LEU A 59 4.03 -10.70 -10.88
N GLU A 60 3.12 -11.27 -11.66
CA GLU A 60 2.36 -10.56 -12.67
C GLU A 60 0.86 -10.78 -12.45
N TYR A 61 0.11 -9.69 -12.40
CA TYR A 61 -1.34 -9.68 -12.29
C TYR A 61 -1.92 -8.89 -13.45
N VAL A 62 -2.73 -9.53 -14.28
CA VAL A 62 -3.43 -8.92 -15.42
C VAL A 62 -4.92 -8.75 -15.11
N ASP A 63 -5.61 -7.92 -15.90
CA ASP A 63 -7.05 -7.64 -15.79
C ASP A 63 -7.51 -7.18 -14.39
N GLN A 64 -6.64 -6.45 -13.70
CA GLN A 64 -6.86 -5.98 -12.34
C GLN A 64 -7.71 -4.71 -12.28
N ASN A 65 -8.62 -4.66 -11.31
CA ASN A 65 -9.43 -3.48 -11.05
C ASN A 65 -8.60 -2.41 -10.30
N LEU A 66 -8.06 -1.46 -11.05
CA LEU A 66 -7.34 -0.27 -10.55
C LEU A 66 -8.22 0.99 -10.52
N SER A 67 -9.56 0.81 -10.52
CA SER A 67 -10.50 1.93 -10.46
C SER A 67 -10.44 2.66 -9.11
N VAL A 68 -11.22 3.73 -9.00
CA VAL A 68 -11.29 4.60 -7.81
C VAL A 68 -11.67 3.89 -6.51
N ASN A 69 -12.30 2.72 -6.60
CA ASN A 69 -12.71 1.91 -5.47
C ASN A 69 -11.67 0.83 -5.11
N SER A 70 -10.53 0.82 -5.79
CA SER A 70 -9.40 -0.04 -5.42
C SER A 70 -8.62 0.59 -4.27
N ILE A 71 -8.31 -0.19 -3.22
CA ILE A 71 -7.43 0.28 -2.14
C ILE A 71 -6.07 0.69 -2.69
N LEU A 72 -5.54 -0.05 -3.68
CA LEU A 72 -4.28 0.28 -4.35
C LEU A 72 -4.35 1.60 -5.09
N ASN A 73 -5.49 1.91 -5.71
CA ASN A 73 -5.68 3.22 -6.34
C ASN A 73 -5.59 4.34 -5.30
N THR A 74 -6.30 4.22 -4.19
CA THR A 74 -6.24 5.20 -3.09
C THR A 74 -4.83 5.40 -2.56
N LEU A 75 -4.12 4.29 -2.29
CA LEU A 75 -2.83 4.32 -1.62
C LEU A 75 -1.66 4.71 -2.53
N LEU A 76 -1.62 4.16 -3.75
CA LEU A 76 -0.44 4.21 -4.61
C LEU A 76 -0.63 5.02 -5.90
N ILE A 77 -1.87 5.25 -6.34
CA ILE A 77 -2.15 6.05 -7.55
C ILE A 77 -2.54 7.49 -7.15
N LYS A 78 -3.67 7.64 -6.47
CA LYS A 78 -4.14 8.93 -5.94
C LYS A 78 -3.30 9.43 -4.79
N LYS A 79 -2.66 8.52 -4.06
CA LYS A 79 -1.77 8.83 -2.94
C LYS A 79 -2.50 9.74 -1.93
N GLN A 80 -3.77 9.46 -1.62
CA GLN A 80 -4.58 10.32 -0.76
C GLN A 80 -5.54 9.50 0.09
N VAL A 81 -5.56 9.76 1.40
CA VAL A 81 -6.51 9.13 2.34
C VAL A 81 -7.92 9.71 2.14
N PRO A 82 -8.99 8.90 2.19
CA PRO A 82 -10.37 9.38 2.09
C PRO A 82 -10.72 10.45 3.14
N GLU A 83 -11.73 11.27 2.84
CA GLU A 83 -12.16 12.30 3.78
C GLU A 83 -12.80 11.73 5.05
N ILE A 84 -13.50 10.61 4.91
CA ILE A 84 -14.11 9.88 6.03
C ILE A 84 -12.99 9.19 6.82
N GLU A 85 -12.83 9.59 8.08
CA GLU A 85 -11.90 9.03 9.05
C GLU A 85 -12.65 8.16 10.06
N ASP A 86 -11.95 7.22 10.69
CA ASP A 86 -12.43 6.38 11.80
C ASP A 86 -13.65 5.46 11.53
N GLU A 87 -14.26 5.54 10.35
CA GLU A 87 -15.42 4.75 9.94
C GLU A 87 -15.08 3.66 8.90
N TRP A 88 -15.84 2.56 8.93
CA TRP A 88 -15.73 1.49 7.93
C TRP A 88 -16.38 1.91 6.61
N ILE A 89 -15.63 1.75 5.52
CA ILE A 89 -16.08 1.95 4.15
C ILE A 89 -16.09 0.58 3.46
N ASP A 90 -17.25 0.13 2.99
CA ASP A 90 -17.48 -1.22 2.42
C ASP A 90 -17.46 -1.25 0.88
N SER A 91 -17.13 -0.13 0.24
CA SER A 91 -17.10 0.02 -1.22
C SER A 91 -15.73 -0.28 -1.84
N PHE A 92 -14.80 -0.84 -1.07
CA PHE A 92 -13.42 -1.05 -1.51
C PHE A 92 -13.16 -2.46 -2.05
N PHE A 93 -12.20 -2.55 -2.95
CA PHE A 93 -11.72 -3.80 -3.54
C PHE A 93 -10.20 -3.91 -3.44
N LEU A 94 -9.72 -5.15 -3.26
CA LEU A 94 -8.33 -5.55 -3.50
C LEU A 94 -8.20 -6.14 -4.91
N LEU A 95 -7.06 -6.78 -5.21
CA LEU A 95 -6.87 -7.49 -6.48
C LEU A 95 -7.88 -8.61 -6.67
N ASP A 96 -8.08 -9.01 -7.93
CA ASP A 96 -9.08 -10.01 -8.35
C ASP A 96 -10.51 -9.63 -7.94
N SER A 97 -10.77 -8.33 -7.77
CA SER A 97 -12.05 -7.77 -7.31
C SER A 97 -12.53 -8.32 -5.96
N LEU A 98 -11.60 -8.73 -5.09
CA LEU A 98 -11.93 -9.18 -3.74
C LEU A 98 -12.53 -8.02 -2.93
N ALA A 99 -13.80 -8.13 -2.57
CA ALA A 99 -14.54 -7.09 -1.88
C ALA A 99 -14.12 -7.02 -0.39
N VAL A 100 -13.81 -5.81 0.06
CA VAL A 100 -13.32 -5.55 1.41
C VAL A 100 -14.00 -4.33 2.01
N LYS A 101 -14.01 -4.28 3.34
CA LYS A 101 -14.19 -3.01 4.05
C LYS A 101 -12.86 -2.54 4.59
N SER A 102 -12.64 -1.24 4.55
CA SER A 102 -11.46 -0.61 5.14
C SER A 102 -11.83 0.60 5.97
N ARG A 103 -10.99 0.94 6.94
CA ARG A 103 -11.09 2.22 7.66
C ARG A 103 -9.70 2.81 7.90
N PHE A 104 -9.61 4.12 7.80
CA PHE A 104 -8.41 4.89 8.12
C PHE A 104 -8.61 5.48 9.51
N LEU A 105 -8.07 4.80 10.52
CA LEU A 105 -8.15 5.26 11.91
C LEU A 105 -7.12 6.34 12.16
N PHE A 106 -7.56 7.53 12.55
CA PHE A 106 -6.64 8.60 12.91
C PHE A 106 -5.91 8.23 14.22
N TYR A 107 -4.59 8.41 14.24
CA TYR A 107 -3.77 8.10 15.41
C TYR A 107 -3.21 9.36 16.06
N GLN A 108 -2.45 10.17 15.33
CA GLN A 108 -1.89 11.41 15.84
C GLN A 108 -1.52 12.39 14.71
N GLU A 109 -1.35 13.65 15.08
CA GLU A 109 -0.77 14.70 14.24
C GLU A 109 0.51 15.21 14.92
N THR A 110 1.57 15.42 14.14
CA THR A 110 2.86 15.93 14.63
C THR A 110 3.42 16.90 13.59
N GLY A 111 3.41 18.20 13.93
CA GLY A 111 3.84 19.24 13.00
C GLY A 111 2.92 19.34 11.77
N GLU A 112 3.45 19.02 10.60
CA GLU A 112 2.72 19.03 9.32
C GLU A 112 2.27 17.63 8.86
N GLU A 113 2.54 16.60 9.66
CA GLU A 113 2.24 15.20 9.34
C GLU A 113 1.10 14.64 10.20
N ARG A 114 0.27 13.82 9.58
CA ARG A 114 -0.79 13.03 10.21
C ARG A 114 -0.47 11.56 10.02
N LEU A 115 -0.73 10.76 11.06
CA LEU A 115 -0.53 9.32 11.05
C LEU A 115 -1.87 8.62 11.23
N TYR A 116 -2.12 7.66 10.35
CA TYR A 116 -3.28 6.78 10.38
C TYR A 116 -2.87 5.31 10.50
N ARG A 117 -3.74 4.51 11.08
CA ARG A 117 -3.74 3.05 10.93
C ARG A 117 -4.78 2.65 9.90
N LEU A 118 -4.38 1.89 8.89
CA LEU A 118 -5.30 1.31 7.93
C LEU A 118 -5.70 -0.10 8.39
N ASP A 119 -6.99 -0.30 8.67
CA ASP A 119 -7.56 -1.62 8.92
C ASP A 119 -8.29 -2.08 7.66
N ILE A 120 -8.09 -3.33 7.23
CA ILE A 120 -8.77 -3.94 6.07
C ILE A 120 -9.35 -5.29 6.48
N LYS A 121 -10.58 -5.58 6.06
CA LYS A 121 -11.25 -6.87 6.30
C LYS A 121 -12.01 -7.30 5.06
N GLN A 122 -11.96 -8.59 4.74
CA GLN A 122 -12.84 -9.15 3.73
C GLN A 122 -14.31 -8.97 4.13
N LEU A 123 -15.18 -8.66 3.16
CA LEU A 123 -16.63 -8.60 3.39
C LEU A 123 -17.21 -10.01 3.52
N THR A 124 -16.77 -10.92 2.64
CA THR A 124 -17.08 -12.34 2.63
C THR A 124 -15.80 -13.11 2.92
N LYS A 125 -15.85 -14.12 3.78
CA LYS A 125 -14.66 -14.93 4.09
C LYS A 125 -14.41 -15.90 2.94
N GLU A 126 -13.47 -15.55 2.09
CA GLU A 126 -13.09 -16.33 0.91
C GLU A 126 -11.65 -16.81 1.01
N ASN A 127 -11.33 -17.90 0.31
CA ASN A 127 -9.96 -18.37 0.24
C ASN A 127 -9.18 -17.50 -0.73
N VAL A 128 -8.25 -16.69 -0.21
CA VAL A 128 -7.44 -15.78 -1.02
C VAL A 128 -6.22 -16.54 -1.51
N ASN A 129 -6.10 -16.76 -2.82
CA ASN A 129 -4.90 -17.37 -3.41
C ASN A 129 -3.87 -16.34 -3.86
N ASN A 130 -4.30 -15.11 -4.14
CA ASN A 130 -3.45 -14.01 -4.58
C ASN A 130 -2.43 -13.62 -3.49
N ARG A 131 -1.13 -13.81 -3.80
CA ARG A 131 -0.02 -13.54 -2.86
C ARG A 131 0.00 -12.07 -2.39
N PHE A 132 -0.26 -11.13 -3.28
CA PHE A 132 -0.30 -9.71 -2.94
C PHE A 132 -1.43 -9.40 -1.96
N ASN A 133 -2.65 -9.92 -2.23
CA ASN A 133 -3.79 -9.76 -1.31
C ASN A 133 -3.52 -10.42 0.06
N LYS A 134 -2.83 -11.57 0.10
CA LYS A 134 -2.42 -12.19 1.37
C LYS A 134 -1.52 -11.27 2.19
N VAL A 135 -0.55 -10.60 1.58
CA VAL A 135 0.32 -9.66 2.30
C VAL A 135 -0.50 -8.53 2.92
N ILE A 136 -1.50 -8.00 2.19
CA ILE A 136 -2.38 -6.93 2.70
C ILE A 136 -3.35 -7.42 3.78
N LEU A 137 -3.80 -8.67 3.74
CA LEU A 137 -4.80 -9.17 4.69
C LEU A 137 -4.17 -9.80 5.94
N ASP A 138 -2.97 -10.37 5.80
CA ASP A 138 -2.22 -11.04 6.86
C ASP A 138 -1.12 -10.13 7.44
N ASN A 139 -1.18 -8.82 7.21
CA ASN A 139 -0.30 -7.87 7.87
C ASN A 139 -0.68 -7.71 9.36
N ASP A 140 0.28 -7.33 10.20
CA ASP A 140 -0.01 -6.99 11.59
C ASP A 140 -0.58 -5.57 11.72
N ILE A 141 0.11 -4.61 11.10
CA ILE A 141 -0.29 -3.20 11.09
C ILE A 141 0.11 -2.55 9.76
N ILE A 142 -0.79 -1.73 9.19
CA ILE A 142 -0.47 -0.79 8.11
C ILE A 142 -0.58 0.62 8.70
N LYS A 143 0.52 1.38 8.62
CA LYS A 143 0.60 2.78 8.99
C LYS A 143 0.70 3.64 7.74
N ILE A 144 -0.09 4.71 7.69
CA ILE A 144 -0.13 5.66 6.58
C ILE A 144 0.20 7.04 7.14
N TRP A 145 1.27 7.64 6.65
CA TRP A 145 1.61 9.03 6.94
C TRP A 145 1.13 9.91 5.81
N THR A 146 0.58 11.06 6.17
CA THR A 146 0.12 12.06 5.23
C THR A 146 0.54 13.45 5.66
N ASN A 147 0.49 14.41 4.74
CA ASN A 147 0.45 15.83 5.11
C ASN A 147 -0.94 16.22 5.66
N LYS A 148 -1.11 17.49 6.08
CA LYS A 148 -2.40 18.04 6.52
C LYS A 148 -3.53 18.00 5.48
N ARG A 149 -3.20 17.85 4.20
CA ARG A 149 -4.16 17.70 3.09
C ARG A 149 -4.47 16.23 2.78
N LYS A 150 -4.06 15.31 3.65
CA LYS A 150 -4.25 13.86 3.51
C LYS A 150 -3.53 13.22 2.32
N ASN A 151 -2.58 13.92 1.70
CA ASN A 151 -1.73 13.31 0.67
C ASN A 151 -0.71 12.41 1.36
N ILE A 152 -0.63 11.16 0.92
CA ILE A 152 0.21 10.10 1.46
C ILE A 152 1.66 10.36 1.05
N ASN A 153 2.56 10.37 2.04
CA ASN A 153 4.01 10.50 1.82
C ASN A 153 4.79 9.22 2.23
N LYS A 154 4.22 8.38 3.09
CA LYS A 154 4.81 7.11 3.53
C LYS A 154 3.72 6.10 3.85
N ILE A 155 3.96 4.86 3.45
CA ILE A 155 3.19 3.68 3.85
C ILE A 155 4.17 2.71 4.49
N SER A 156 3.88 2.19 5.68
CA SER A 156 4.64 1.09 6.26
C SER A 156 3.71 -0.03 6.67
N PHE A 157 4.15 -1.27 6.52
CA PHE A 157 3.43 -2.41 7.01
C PHE A 157 4.37 -3.46 7.61
N VAL A 158 3.85 -4.29 8.50
CA VAL A 158 4.58 -5.43 9.06
C VAL A 158 3.97 -6.71 8.52
N TYR A 159 4.80 -7.53 7.89
CA TYR A 159 4.41 -8.84 7.36
C TYR A 159 5.45 -9.88 7.77
N LYS A 160 5.00 -10.97 8.40
CA LYS A 160 5.87 -12.02 8.96
C LYS A 160 7.00 -11.46 9.85
N ASN A 161 6.67 -10.52 10.73
CA ASN A 161 7.60 -9.83 11.65
C ASN A 161 8.68 -8.96 10.96
N VAL A 162 8.54 -8.67 9.67
CA VAL A 162 9.46 -7.79 8.94
C VAL A 162 8.72 -6.52 8.56
N SER A 163 9.34 -5.36 8.76
CA SER A 163 8.76 -4.07 8.36
C SER A 163 9.16 -3.72 6.94
N TYR A 164 8.15 -3.35 6.16
CA TYR A 164 8.27 -2.91 4.79
C TYR A 164 7.74 -1.49 4.67
N VAL A 165 8.39 -0.69 3.84
CA VAL A 165 8.12 0.74 3.72
C VAL A 165 8.11 1.16 2.26
N ILE A 166 7.11 1.94 1.89
CA ILE A 166 7.01 2.64 0.61
C ILE A 166 7.03 4.13 0.91
N TYR A 167 8.04 4.83 0.40
CA TYR A 167 8.07 6.29 0.40
C TYR A 167 7.42 6.78 -0.89
N ILE A 168 6.46 7.69 -0.76
CA ILE A 168 5.76 8.28 -1.89
C ILE A 168 6.34 9.67 -2.10
N GLU A 169 7.13 9.82 -3.16
CA GLU A 169 7.63 11.13 -3.57
C GLU A 169 6.49 11.94 -4.18
N ASP A 170 6.39 13.21 -3.79
CA ASP A 170 5.57 14.18 -4.51
C ASP A 170 6.15 14.31 -5.92
N GLU A 171 5.35 14.04 -6.95
CA GLU A 171 5.73 14.34 -8.33
C GLU A 171 5.97 15.86 -8.43
N LYS A 172 7.22 16.25 -8.67
CA LYS A 172 7.64 17.64 -8.83
C LYS A 172 7.18 18.23 -10.15
#